data_AF-A0A832GDU7-F1
#
_entry.id   AF-A0A832GDU7-F1
#
_cell.length_a   1.000
_cell.length_b   1.000
_cell.length_c   1.000
_cell.angle_alpha   90.00
_cell.angle_beta   90.00
_cell.angle_gamma   90.00
#
_symmetry.space_group_name_H-M   'P 1'
#
loop_
_entity.id
_entity.type
_entity.pdbx_description
1 polymer ?
#
loop_
_entity_poly.entity_id
_entity_poly.type
_entity_poly.pdbx_seq_one_letter_code
_entity_poly.pdbx_strand_id
1 'polypeptide(L)'
;MPRDVSLGCLETLFSARQTMQSNALSAAAKLSQAYLAYLLDGQRILARQLIEDAVGRGVSPRDLLNDLVWPTMETIQAAYKEDRITISKLNMATRLNRSLTDQLCALLERKPSNGRRVLIFCGDDEPEELGGQICADLFESEGFEVRFAGGGVPNDEVLNLIGEVRPSLLVLFATLPSGMPAARKLID
;
A
#
# COMPACT_ATOMS: atom_id res chain seq x y z
N MET A 1 -2.72 -20.98 -47.82
CA MET A 1 -1.84 -21.64 -46.84
C MET A 1 -0.76 -20.66 -46.40
N PRO A 2 -0.76 -20.14 -45.17
CA PRO A 2 0.36 -19.35 -44.66
C PRO A 2 1.43 -20.25 -44.03
N ARG A 3 2.67 -19.76 -44.14
CA ARG A 3 3.95 -20.42 -43.89
C ARG A 3 4.33 -20.48 -42.40
N ASP A 4 5.12 -21.48 -42.08
CA ASP A 4 5.79 -21.73 -40.80
C ASP A 4 6.37 -20.47 -40.15
N VAL A 5 5.92 -20.17 -38.93
CA VAL A 5 6.69 -19.37 -37.97
C VAL A 5 7.81 -20.29 -37.47
N SER A 6 9.04 -20.03 -37.91
CA SER A 6 10.19 -20.87 -37.56
C SER A 6 10.37 -20.95 -36.03
N LEU A 7 10.66 -22.14 -35.49
CA LEU A 7 10.87 -22.36 -34.05
C LEU A 7 11.88 -21.38 -33.42
N GLY A 8 12.84 -20.88 -34.18
CA GLY A 8 13.81 -19.87 -33.70
C GLY A 8 13.20 -18.52 -33.33
N CYS A 9 12.05 -18.13 -33.90
CA CYS A 9 11.34 -16.91 -33.52
C CYS A 9 10.68 -17.04 -32.13
N LEU A 10 10.16 -18.22 -31.81
CA LEU A 10 9.51 -18.51 -30.53
C LEU A 10 10.52 -18.63 -29.38
N GLU A 11 11.69 -19.24 -29.61
CA GLU A 11 12.78 -19.30 -28.61
C GLU A 11 13.37 -17.92 -28.31
N THR A 12 13.52 -17.07 -29.33
CA THR A 12 14.01 -15.69 -29.16
C THR A 12 13.03 -14.83 -28.38
N LEU A 13 11.72 -14.97 -28.63
CA LEU A 13 10.67 -14.28 -27.87
C LEU A 13 10.58 -14.76 -26.41
N PHE A 14 10.79 -16.06 -26.15
CA PHE A 14 10.81 -16.62 -24.80
C PHE A 14 12.02 -16.14 -23.99
N SER A 15 13.21 -16.15 -24.59
CA SER A 15 14.45 -15.64 -23.98
C SER A 15 14.42 -14.13 -23.74
N ALA A 16 13.87 -13.36 -24.68
CA ALA A 16 13.66 -11.91 -24.52
C ALA A 16 12.67 -11.61 -23.38
N ARG A 17 11.58 -12.39 -23.27
CA ARG A 17 10.61 -12.27 -22.18
C ARG A 17 11.20 -12.62 -20.81
N GLN A 18 11.99 -13.70 -20.71
CA GLN A 18 12.70 -14.05 -19.47
C GLN A 18 13.72 -12.98 -19.07
N THR A 19 14.49 -12.45 -20.02
CA THR A 19 15.46 -11.38 -19.76
C THR A 19 14.77 -10.10 -19.30
N MET A 20 13.66 -9.71 -19.93
CA MET A 20 12.85 -8.56 -19.50
C MET A 20 12.26 -8.75 -18.10
N GLN A 21 11.73 -9.94 -17.78
CA GLN A 21 11.21 -10.25 -16.45
C GLN A 21 12.30 -10.22 -15.38
N SER A 22 13.48 -10.80 -15.65
CA SER A 22 14.63 -10.76 -14.74
C SER A 22 15.12 -9.34 -14.48
N ASN A 23 15.17 -8.49 -15.51
CA ASN A 23 15.60 -7.10 -15.37
C ASN A 23 14.59 -6.26 -14.56
N ALA A 24 13.29 -6.48 -14.78
CA ALA A 24 12.23 -5.80 -14.04
C ALA A 24 12.27 -6.16 -12.54
N LEU A 25 12.45 -7.45 -12.21
CA LEU A 25 12.60 -7.92 -10.83
C LEU A 25 13.82 -7.29 -10.13
N SER A 26 14.97 -7.22 -10.83
CA SER A 26 16.17 -6.55 -10.31
C SER A 26 15.96 -5.05 -10.09
N ALA A 27 15.24 -4.38 -11.00
CA ALA A 27 14.97 -2.95 -10.88
C ALA A 27 14.03 -2.63 -9.69
N ALA A 28 12.97 -3.42 -9.51
CA ALA A 28 12.07 -3.31 -8.37
C ALA A 28 12.81 -3.53 -7.04
N ALA A 29 13.64 -4.57 -6.95
CA ALA A 29 14.44 -4.84 -5.76
C ALA A 29 15.39 -3.68 -5.41
N LYS A 30 16.03 -3.07 -6.41
CA LYS A 30 16.90 -1.89 -6.22
C LYS A 30 16.10 -0.68 -5.73
N LEU A 31 14.91 -0.45 -6.28
CA LEU A 31 14.02 0.63 -5.86
C LEU A 31 13.63 0.47 -4.39
N SER A 32 13.15 -0.72 -4.00
CA SER A 32 12.76 -1.01 -2.62
C SER A 32 13.92 -0.88 -1.64
N GLN A 33 15.12 -1.35 -2.01
CA GLN A 33 16.31 -1.23 -1.15
C GLN A 33 16.72 0.24 -0.95
N ALA A 34 16.76 1.03 -2.02
CA ALA A 34 17.09 2.45 -1.94
C ALA A 34 16.04 3.23 -1.12
N TYR A 35 14.76 2.93 -1.35
CA TYR A 35 13.65 3.54 -0.63
C TYR A 35 13.77 3.29 0.88
N LEU A 36 13.91 2.02 1.29
CA LEU A 36 14.09 1.65 2.71
C LEU A 36 15.30 2.36 3.33
N ALA A 37 16.44 2.39 2.63
CA ALA A 37 17.64 3.06 3.13
C ALA A 37 17.41 4.56 3.36
N TYR A 38 16.79 5.26 2.42
CA TYR A 38 16.46 6.68 2.57
C TYR A 38 15.47 6.94 3.71
N LEU A 39 14.50 6.05 3.93
CA LEU A 39 13.59 6.15 5.06
C LEU A 39 14.32 6.00 6.41
N LEU A 40 15.14 4.96 6.54
CA LEU A 40 15.86 4.64 7.79
C LEU A 40 16.92 5.69 8.16
N ASP A 41 17.45 6.42 7.17
CA ASP A 41 18.40 7.52 7.38
C ASP A 41 17.74 8.90 7.31
N GLY A 42 16.41 8.98 7.11
CA GLY A 42 15.66 10.24 7.12
C GLY A 42 15.93 11.16 5.95
N GLN A 43 16.41 10.62 4.82
CA GLN A 43 16.80 11.39 3.64
C GLN A 43 15.57 11.84 2.84
N ARG A 44 14.83 12.82 3.38
CA ARG A 44 13.53 13.26 2.85
C ARG A 44 13.56 13.68 1.38
N ILE A 45 14.60 14.41 0.97
CA ILE A 45 14.74 14.91 -0.40
C ILE A 45 14.96 13.74 -1.37
N LEU A 46 15.89 12.83 -1.03
CA LEU A 46 16.23 11.69 -1.87
C LEU A 46 15.10 10.67 -1.95
N ALA A 47 14.38 10.44 -0.84
CA ALA A 47 13.19 9.58 -0.84
C ALA A 47 12.08 10.13 -1.74
N ARG A 48 11.85 11.45 -1.72
CA ARG A 48 10.88 12.10 -2.61
C ARG A 48 11.29 12.01 -4.08
N GLN A 49 12.53 12.37 -4.39
CA GLN A 49 13.07 12.29 -5.76
C GLN A 49 12.99 10.87 -6.31
N LEU A 50 13.26 9.85 -5.49
CA LEU A 50 13.14 8.46 -5.89
C LEU A 50 11.71 8.08 -6.32
N ILE A 51 10.70 8.55 -5.57
CA ILE A 51 9.29 8.34 -5.90
C ILE A 51 8.88 9.14 -7.14
N GLU A 52 9.27 10.41 -7.23
CA GLU A 52 9.00 11.28 -8.38
C GLU A 52 9.59 10.70 -9.67
N ASP A 53 10.83 10.19 -9.61
CA ASP A 53 11.49 9.53 -10.74
C ASP A 53 10.76 8.23 -11.14
N ALA A 54 10.28 7.44 -10.19
CA ALA A 54 9.53 6.23 -10.48
C ALA A 54 8.21 6.55 -11.20
N VAL A 55 7.47 7.55 -10.71
CA VAL A 55 6.26 8.06 -11.37
C VAL A 55 6.57 8.65 -12.74
N GLY A 56 7.64 9.45 -12.87
CA GLY A 56 8.08 10.03 -14.14
C GLY A 56 8.49 9.00 -15.20
N ARG A 57 8.88 7.79 -14.77
CA ARG A 57 9.14 6.63 -15.63
C ARG A 57 7.90 5.80 -15.94
N GLY A 58 6.72 6.20 -15.45
CA GLY A 58 5.44 5.58 -15.74
C GLY A 58 5.01 4.48 -14.76
N VAL A 59 5.68 4.32 -13.62
CA VAL A 59 5.17 3.44 -12.55
C VAL A 59 3.93 4.11 -11.94
N SER A 60 2.81 3.40 -11.86
CA SER A 60 1.58 4.00 -11.36
C SER A 60 1.67 4.29 -9.85
N PRO A 61 1.03 5.37 -9.35
CA PRO A 61 0.97 5.62 -7.91
C PRO A 61 0.35 4.46 -7.12
N ARG A 62 -0.63 3.77 -7.72
CA ARG A 62 -1.26 2.58 -7.13
C ARG A 62 -0.25 1.44 -6.92
N ASP A 63 0.59 1.16 -7.91
CA ASP A 63 1.60 0.12 -7.79
C ASP A 63 2.66 0.50 -6.75
N LEU A 64 3.07 1.77 -6.69
CA LEU A 64 3.99 2.24 -5.64
C LEU A 64 3.39 2.11 -4.24
N LEU A 65 2.09 2.38 -4.06
CA LEU A 65 1.42 2.19 -2.77
C LEU A 65 1.42 0.70 -2.36
N ASN A 66 1.06 -0.20 -3.27
CA ASN A 66 0.88 -1.62 -2.99
C ASN A 66 2.20 -2.41 -2.92
N ASP A 67 3.14 -2.13 -3.82
CA ASP A 67 4.34 -2.96 -4.02
C ASP A 67 5.60 -2.35 -3.38
N LEU A 68 5.57 -1.07 -3.01
CA LEU A 68 6.69 -0.38 -2.38
C LEU A 68 6.35 0.12 -0.97
N VAL A 69 5.38 1.02 -0.83
CA VAL A 69 5.08 1.69 0.44
C VAL A 69 4.59 0.71 1.50
N TRP A 70 3.58 -0.11 1.15
CA TRP A 70 2.98 -1.07 2.08
C TRP A 70 4.01 -2.11 2.58
N PRO A 71 4.73 -2.87 1.71
CA PRO A 71 5.71 -3.85 2.15
C PRO A 71 6.89 -3.22 2.90
N THR A 72 7.24 -1.97 2.58
CA THR A 72 8.32 -1.27 3.30
C THR A 72 7.93 -0.97 4.74
N MET A 73 6.67 -0.63 5.03
CA MET A 73 6.21 -0.44 6.41
C MET A 73 6.33 -1.74 7.23
N GLU A 74 5.90 -2.87 6.67
CA GLU A 74 6.07 -4.17 7.33
C GLU A 74 7.55 -4.50 7.59
N THR A 75 8.42 -4.21 6.61
CA THR A 75 9.86 -4.42 6.72
C THR A 75 10.48 -3.55 7.81
N ILE A 76 10.09 -2.27 7.92
CA ILE A 76 10.57 -1.36 8.97
C ILE A 76 10.16 -1.88 10.35
N GLN A 77 8.91 -2.30 10.50
CA GLN A 77 8.40 -2.82 11.78
C GLN A 77 9.06 -4.13 12.19
N ALA A 78 9.24 -5.07 11.25
CA ALA A 78 9.97 -6.31 11.49
C ALA A 78 11.40 -6.03 11.94
N ALA A 79 12.11 -5.13 11.24
CA ALA A 79 13.48 -4.76 11.61
C ALA A 79 13.58 -4.16 13.03
N TYR A 80 12.57 -3.42 13.49
CA TYR A 80 12.53 -2.93 14.86
C TYR A 80 12.25 -4.05 15.87
N LYS A 81 11.25 -4.90 15.60
CA LYS A 81 10.92 -6.07 16.46
C LYS A 81 12.09 -7.05 16.62
N GLU A 82 12.97 -7.10 15.62
CA GLU A 82 14.16 -7.94 15.57
C GLU A 82 15.45 -7.20 16.03
N ASP A 83 15.31 -6.06 16.71
CA ASP A 83 16.39 -5.24 17.28
C ASP A 83 17.46 -4.77 16.27
N ARG A 84 17.14 -4.75 14.96
CA ARG A 84 18.08 -4.31 13.90
C ARG A 84 18.13 -2.81 13.70
N ILE A 85 17.11 -2.08 14.16
CA ILE A 85 17.05 -0.62 14.10
C ILE A 85 16.59 -0.05 15.45
N THR A 86 16.99 1.19 15.74
CA THR A 86 16.56 1.89 16.96
C THR A 86 15.15 2.47 16.81
N ILE A 87 14.52 2.80 17.94
CA ILE A 87 13.22 3.49 17.97
C ILE A 87 13.25 4.83 17.20
N SER A 88 14.38 5.54 17.19
CA SER A 88 14.52 6.78 16.41
C SER A 88 14.48 6.52 14.91
N LYS A 89 15.12 5.45 14.43
CA LYS A 89 15.06 5.04 13.02
C LYS A 89 13.66 4.59 12.62
N LEU A 90 13.00 3.79 13.46
CA LEU A 90 11.59 3.43 13.27
C LEU A 90 10.72 4.68 13.12
N ASN A 91 10.77 5.58 14.10
CA ASN A 91 9.97 6.80 14.14
C ASN A 91 10.15 7.70 12.93
N MET A 92 11.40 7.84 12.48
CA MET A 92 11.76 8.67 11.32
C MET A 92 11.29 8.04 10.02
N ALA A 93 11.55 6.74 9.84
CA ALA A 93 11.16 5.99 8.66
C ALA A 93 9.65 5.94 8.51
N THR A 94 8.91 5.65 9.58
CA THR A 94 7.45 5.63 9.62
C THR A 94 6.85 6.99 9.20
N ARG A 95 7.31 8.10 9.79
CA ARG A 95 6.79 9.44 9.47
C ARG A 95 7.06 9.84 8.02
N LEU A 96 8.24 9.49 7.51
CA LEU A 96 8.60 9.78 6.13
C LEU A 96 7.80 8.89 5.15
N ASN A 97 7.62 7.60 5.47
CA ASN A 97 6.79 6.68 4.68
C ASN A 97 5.35 7.19 4.56
N ARG A 98 4.72 7.59 5.67
CA ARG A 98 3.37 8.20 5.67
C ARG A 98 3.31 9.45 4.82
N SER A 99 4.25 10.37 4.99
CA SER A 99 4.28 11.61 4.19
C SER A 99 4.42 11.34 2.69
N LEU A 100 5.15 10.30 2.28
CA LEU A 100 5.26 9.89 0.87
C LEU A 100 4.02 9.14 0.39
N THR A 101 3.34 8.42 1.28
CA THR A 101 2.03 7.81 1.03
C THR A 101 1.02 8.89 0.66
N ASP A 102 0.89 9.94 1.46
CA ASP A 102 -0.04 11.07 1.19
C ASP A 102 0.25 11.71 -0.19
N GLN A 103 1.53 11.88 -0.52
CA GLN A 103 1.96 12.41 -1.82
C GLN A 103 1.56 11.50 -2.98
N LEU A 104 1.69 10.18 -2.83
CA LEU A 104 1.27 9.21 -3.85
C LEU A 104 -0.26 9.13 -3.96
N CYS A 105 -0.98 9.15 -2.84
CA CYS A 105 -2.45 9.16 -2.83
C CYS A 105 -3.01 10.40 -3.54
N ALA A 106 -2.35 11.56 -3.42
CA ALA A 106 -2.72 12.78 -4.15
C ALA A 106 -2.58 12.66 -5.67
N LEU A 107 -1.80 11.70 -6.18
CA LEU A 107 -1.62 11.43 -7.61
C LEU A 107 -2.59 10.37 -8.16
N LEU A 108 -3.41 9.75 -7.31
CA LEU A 108 -4.40 8.78 -7.76
C LEU A 108 -5.47 9.46 -8.63
N GLU A 109 -5.74 8.87 -9.79
CA GLU A 109 -6.89 9.27 -10.60
C GLU A 109 -8.19 9.00 -9.84
N ARG A 110 -9.03 10.02 -9.70
CA ARG A 110 -10.32 9.92 -9.00
C ARG A 110 -11.44 9.75 -10.02
N LYS A 111 -12.13 8.61 -9.96
CA LYS A 111 -13.34 8.37 -10.77
C LYS A 111 -14.51 9.18 -10.22
N PRO A 112 -15.51 9.51 -11.06
CA PRO A 112 -16.77 10.10 -10.59
C PRO A 112 -17.43 9.22 -9.54
N SER A 113 -18.28 9.83 -8.70
CA SER A 113 -19.00 9.09 -7.67
C SER A 113 -19.79 7.93 -8.26
N ASN A 114 -19.69 6.77 -7.61
CA ASN A 114 -20.46 5.57 -7.93
C ASN A 114 -21.70 5.40 -7.04
N GLY A 115 -22.00 6.38 -6.17
CA GLY A 115 -23.14 6.37 -5.26
C GLY A 115 -23.04 5.38 -4.09
N ARG A 116 -21.90 4.70 -3.91
CA ARG A 116 -21.68 3.74 -2.81
C ARG A 116 -20.84 4.37 -1.71
N ARG A 117 -21.16 3.99 -0.47
CA ARG A 117 -20.43 4.40 0.73
C ARG A 117 -19.64 3.23 1.30
N VAL A 118 -18.43 3.49 1.76
CA VAL A 118 -17.63 2.52 2.52
C VAL A 118 -17.22 3.13 3.85
N LEU A 119 -17.38 2.35 4.91
CA LEU A 119 -16.91 2.67 6.25
C LEU A 119 -15.75 1.72 6.57
N ILE A 120 -14.61 2.29 6.96
CA ILE A 120 -13.37 1.57 7.16
C ILE A 120 -12.86 1.82 8.58
N PHE A 121 -12.51 0.73 9.25
CA PHE A 121 -11.76 0.71 10.51
C PHE A 121 -10.50 -0.14 10.31
N CYS A 122 -9.51 0.01 11.18
CA CYS A 122 -8.34 -0.86 11.20
C CYS A 122 -7.97 -1.28 12.63
N GLY A 123 -6.91 -2.06 12.79
CA GLY A 123 -6.30 -2.25 14.10
C GLY A 123 -5.34 -1.11 14.46
N ASP A 124 -4.82 -1.15 15.70
CA ASP A 124 -4.07 -0.05 16.32
C ASP A 124 -2.60 -0.01 15.90
N ASP A 125 -2.11 -1.10 15.30
CA ASP A 125 -0.71 -1.19 14.91
C ASP A 125 -0.44 -0.35 13.67
N GLU A 126 0.73 0.27 13.63
CA GLU A 126 1.10 1.24 12.59
C GLU A 126 1.00 0.71 11.14
N PRO A 127 1.36 -0.55 10.82
CA PRO A 127 1.00 -1.14 9.54
C PRO A 127 -0.51 -1.14 9.31
N GLU A 128 -1.33 -1.58 10.25
CA GLU A 128 -2.78 -1.64 10.04
C GLU A 128 -3.38 -0.27 9.75
N GLU A 129 -2.91 0.77 10.45
CA GLU A 129 -3.29 2.17 10.19
C GLU A 129 -2.86 2.65 8.79
N LEU A 130 -1.62 2.40 8.38
CA LEU A 130 -1.16 2.79 7.03
C LEU A 130 -1.93 2.03 5.94
N GLY A 131 -2.17 0.74 6.15
CA GLY A 131 -2.89 -0.11 5.19
C GLY A 131 -4.36 0.28 5.09
N GLY A 132 -4.99 0.61 6.22
CA GLY A 132 -6.33 1.19 6.28
C GLY A 132 -6.43 2.51 5.52
N GLN A 133 -5.44 3.40 5.69
CA GLN A 133 -5.34 4.64 4.93
C GLN A 133 -5.21 4.39 3.42
N ILE A 134 -4.27 3.54 2.99
CA ILE A 134 -4.09 3.19 1.56
C ILE A 134 -5.39 2.58 1.00
N CYS A 135 -6.04 1.70 1.76
CA CYS A 135 -7.32 1.12 1.38
C CYS A 135 -8.40 2.19 1.18
N ALA A 136 -8.52 3.14 2.11
CA ALA A 136 -9.43 4.27 2.03
C ALA A 136 -9.19 5.11 0.77
N ASP A 137 -7.94 5.49 0.52
CA ASP A 137 -7.55 6.24 -0.66
C ASP A 137 -7.85 5.48 -1.96
N LEU A 138 -7.62 4.17 -2.01
CA LEU A 138 -7.96 3.37 -3.19
C LEU A 138 -9.47 3.30 -3.42
N PHE A 139 -10.30 3.18 -2.37
CA PHE A 139 -11.76 3.25 -2.50
C PHE A 139 -12.23 4.61 -3.01
N GLU A 140 -11.70 5.71 -2.48
CA GLU A 140 -12.01 7.05 -2.99
C GLU A 140 -11.61 7.19 -4.47
N SER A 141 -10.49 6.59 -4.89
CA SER A 141 -10.05 6.62 -6.30
C SER A 141 -11.05 5.92 -7.24
N GLU A 142 -11.78 4.95 -6.72
CA GLU A 142 -12.84 4.21 -7.43
C GLU A 142 -14.23 4.87 -7.33
N GLY A 143 -14.32 6.08 -6.78
CA GLY A 143 -15.55 6.87 -6.72
C GLY A 143 -16.47 6.53 -5.53
N PHE A 144 -15.98 5.80 -4.52
CA PHE A 144 -16.73 5.60 -3.29
C PHE A 144 -16.70 6.88 -2.42
N GLU A 145 -17.78 7.13 -1.69
CA GLU A 145 -17.72 8.02 -0.53
C GLU A 145 -17.15 7.23 0.66
N VAL A 146 -15.97 7.63 1.13
CA VAL A 146 -15.24 6.92 2.17
C VAL A 146 -15.38 7.62 3.52
N ARG A 147 -15.50 6.82 4.58
CA ARG A 147 -15.25 7.23 5.97
C ARG A 147 -14.23 6.26 6.54
N PHE A 148 -13.09 6.77 6.96
CA PHE A 148 -12.04 5.98 7.62
C PHE A 148 -11.85 6.51 9.03
N ALA A 149 -12.06 5.65 10.02
CA ALA A 149 -12.01 6.01 11.44
C ALA A 149 -10.74 5.55 12.15
N GLY A 150 -9.85 4.83 11.46
CA GLY A 150 -8.62 4.28 12.05
C GLY A 150 -8.89 3.11 13.00
N GLY A 151 -7.91 2.86 13.87
CA GLY A 151 -7.97 1.90 14.96
C GLY A 151 -8.53 2.47 16.26
N GLY A 152 -8.66 1.61 17.26
CA GLY A 152 -8.99 1.97 18.64
C GLY A 152 -10.46 2.31 18.87
N VAL A 153 -11.33 2.13 17.87
CA VAL A 153 -12.74 2.48 17.98
C VAL A 153 -13.50 1.39 18.75
N PRO A 154 -14.19 1.74 19.86
CA PRO A 154 -15.02 0.79 20.60
C PRO A 154 -16.15 0.20 19.75
N ASN A 155 -16.50 -1.06 19.99
CA ASN A 155 -17.49 -1.78 19.17
C ASN A 155 -18.87 -1.10 19.14
N ASP A 156 -19.32 -0.49 20.24
CA ASP A 156 -20.57 0.25 20.30
C ASP A 156 -20.54 1.52 19.45
N GLU A 157 -19.41 2.23 19.42
CA GLU A 157 -19.21 3.36 18.50
C GLU A 157 -19.16 2.91 17.03
N VAL A 158 -18.52 1.77 16.74
CA VAL A 158 -18.55 1.16 15.39
C VAL A 158 -19.99 0.89 14.95
N LEU A 159 -20.80 0.25 15.80
CA LEU A 159 -22.21 -0.07 15.50
C LEU A 159 -23.05 1.20 15.30
N ASN A 160 -22.83 2.23 16.13
CA ASN A 160 -23.50 3.52 15.98
C ASN A 160 -23.16 4.16 14.63
N LEU A 161 -21.87 4.20 14.27
CA LEU A 161 -21.41 4.80 13.02
C LEU A 161 -21.92 4.02 11.79
N ILE A 162 -22.04 2.70 11.88
CA ILE A 162 -22.69 1.88 10.84
C ILE A 162 -24.16 2.30 10.67
N GLY A 163 -24.89 2.51 11.77
CA GLY A 163 -26.29 2.94 11.76
C GLY A 163 -26.50 4.35 11.17
N GLU A 164 -25.57 5.27 11.45
CA GLU A 164 -25.56 6.64 10.95
C GLU A 164 -25.16 6.73 9.47
N VAL A 165 -24.01 6.15 9.12
CA VAL A 165 -23.46 6.22 7.75
C VAL A 165 -24.25 5.34 6.80
N ARG A 166 -24.83 4.22 7.26
CA ARG A 166 -25.47 3.20 6.41
C ARG A 166 -24.61 2.86 5.19
N PRO A 167 -23.39 2.34 5.41
CA PRO A 167 -22.46 2.07 4.33
C PRO A 167 -22.95 0.91 3.46
N SER A 168 -22.57 0.94 2.17
CA SER A 168 -22.76 -0.19 1.27
C SER A 168 -21.71 -1.29 1.47
N LEU A 169 -20.59 -0.94 2.13
CA LEU A 169 -19.51 -1.84 2.46
C LEU A 169 -18.90 -1.43 3.80
N LEU A 170 -18.74 -2.39 4.70
CA LEU A 170 -17.91 -2.26 5.90
C LEU A 170 -16.57 -2.94 5.64
N VAL A 171 -15.46 -2.26 5.91
CA VAL A 171 -14.12 -2.82 5.82
C VAL A 171 -13.48 -2.77 7.20
N LEU A 172 -13.00 -3.93 7.66
CA LEU A 172 -12.16 -4.04 8.84
C LEU A 172 -10.76 -4.44 8.38
N PHE A 173 -9.85 -3.47 8.33
CA PHE A 173 -8.46 -3.70 7.98
C PHE A 173 -7.69 -4.17 9.22
N ALA A 174 -7.76 -5.46 9.50
CA ALA A 174 -7.01 -6.11 10.57
C ALA A 174 -6.20 -7.25 9.94
N THR A 175 -4.89 -7.04 9.78
CA THR A 175 -3.98 -8.01 9.17
C THR A 175 -3.24 -8.83 10.22
N LEU A 176 -3.32 -8.44 11.49
CA LEU A 176 -2.68 -9.13 12.60
C LEU A 176 -3.65 -10.06 13.33
N PRO A 177 -3.20 -11.26 13.78
CA PRO A 177 -4.05 -12.21 14.49
C PRO A 177 -4.73 -11.66 15.75
N SER A 178 -4.12 -10.64 16.39
CA SER A 178 -4.65 -9.97 17.58
C SER A 178 -5.98 -9.24 17.33
N GLY A 179 -6.22 -8.72 16.11
CA GLY A 179 -7.44 -7.97 15.77
C GLY A 179 -8.65 -8.86 15.45
N MET A 180 -8.43 -10.15 15.16
CA MET A 180 -9.47 -11.05 14.65
C MET A 180 -10.64 -11.32 15.62
N PRO A 181 -10.44 -11.49 16.94
CA PRO A 181 -11.56 -11.70 17.86
C PRO A 181 -12.52 -10.51 17.93
N ALA A 182 -11.98 -9.28 17.90
CA ALA A 182 -12.79 -8.06 17.93
C ALA A 182 -13.60 -7.90 16.63
N ALA A 183 -12.96 -8.14 15.48
CA ALA A 183 -13.62 -8.13 14.18
C ALA A 183 -14.76 -9.15 14.10
N ARG A 184 -14.54 -10.37 14.64
CA ARG A 184 -15.58 -11.41 14.66
C ARG A 184 -16.78 -11.02 15.51
N LYS A 185 -16.57 -10.44 16.68
CA LYS A 185 -17.64 -9.98 17.59
C LYS A 185 -18.51 -8.87 17.00
N LEU A 186 -18.02 -8.15 15.99
CA LEU A 186 -18.80 -7.13 15.27
C LEU A 186 -19.69 -7.72 14.18
N ILE A 187 -19.36 -8.90 13.65
CA ILE A 187 -20.06 -9.55 12.53
C ILE A 187 -21.06 -10.60 13.04
N ASP A 188 -20.74 -11.27 14.15
CA ASP A 188 -21.62 -12.23 14.84
C ASP A 188 -22.80 -11.51 15.54
#